data_AF-A0A699TCN9-F1
#
_entry.id   AF-A0A699TCN9-F1
#
_cell.length_a   1.000
_cell.length_b   1.000
_cell.length_c   1.000
_cell.angle_alpha   90.00
_cell.angle_beta   90.00
_cell.angle_gamma   90.00
#
_symmetry.space_group_name_H-M   'P 1'
#
loop_
_entity.id
_entity.type
_entity.pdbx_description
1 polymer ?
#
loop_
_entity_poly.entity_id
_entity_poly.type
_entity_poly.pdbx_seq_one_letter_code
_entity_poly.pdbx_strand_id
1 'polypeptide(L)'
;GQADKKPGASGRVFAITKDHATKTSDHVLCISTPMQDSVRITHVYRDLSLQFDDKIRAINTLPLDMCEFDIILGMDWLTEHHATIDCRSYLVIFGDIHAPEFIYHGSLSGKSM
;
A
#
# COMPACT_ATOMS: atom_id res chain seq x y z
N GLY A 1 -44.04 -4.62 5.00
CA GLY A 1 -43.06 -4.73 6.09
C GLY A 1 -41.70 -4.38 5.54
N GLN A 2 -40.94 -3.60 6.31
CA GLN A 2 -39.65 -2.99 5.98
C GLN A 2 -38.68 -3.89 5.18
N ALA A 3 -38.02 -3.31 4.18
CA ALA A 3 -36.90 -3.91 3.46
C ALA A 3 -35.67 -4.08 4.37
N ASP A 4 -35.06 -5.26 4.34
CA ASP A 4 -33.76 -5.54 4.96
C ASP A 4 -32.66 -4.68 4.32
N LYS A 5 -32.29 -3.60 5.01
CA LYS A 5 -31.16 -2.76 4.62
C LYS A 5 -29.88 -3.40 5.18
N LYS A 6 -29.17 -4.16 4.34
CA LYS A 6 -27.82 -4.65 4.62
C LYS A 6 -26.94 -3.45 5.02
N PRO A 7 -26.23 -3.45 6.16
CA PRO A 7 -25.35 -2.35 6.50
C PRO A 7 -24.22 -2.31 5.48
N GLY A 8 -24.24 -1.30 4.62
CA GLY A 8 -23.13 -0.99 3.75
C GLY A 8 -21.96 -0.57 4.62
N ALA A 9 -20.93 -1.40 4.72
CA ALA A 9 -19.67 -0.99 5.29
C ALA A 9 -19.13 0.16 4.42
N SER A 10 -19.12 1.38 4.97
CA SER A 10 -18.52 2.54 4.32
C SER A 10 -17.02 2.48 4.59
N GLY A 11 -16.26 1.99 3.61
CA GLY A 11 -14.80 2.09 3.60
C GLY A 11 -14.40 3.39 2.90
N ARG A 12 -13.49 4.16 3.51
CA ARG A 12 -12.78 5.24 2.80
C ARG A 12 -11.61 4.61 2.05
N VAL A 13 -11.72 4.50 0.73
CA VAL A 13 -10.63 4.02 -0.13
C VAL A 13 -9.73 5.22 -0.43
N PHE A 14 -8.48 5.14 0.02
CA PHE A 14 -7.44 6.11 -0.34
C PHE A 14 -6.56 5.45 -1.39
N ALA A 15 -6.72 5.83 -2.65
CA ALA A 15 -5.90 5.34 -3.75
C ALA A 15 -5.24 6.52 -4.44
N ILE A 16 -3.90 6.53 -4.50
CA ILE A 16 -3.16 7.40 -5.40
C ILE A 16 -2.86 6.54 -6.62
N THR A 17 -3.42 6.90 -7.77
CA THR A 17 -3.08 6.21 -9.03
C THR A 17 -1.83 6.85 -9.64
N LYS A 18 -1.08 6.06 -10.41
CA LYS A 18 0.13 6.47 -11.14
C LYS A 18 -0.05 7.75 -11.96
N ASP A 19 -1.27 8.02 -12.45
CA ASP A 19 -1.61 9.21 -13.23
C ASP A 19 -1.66 10.51 -12.39
N HIS A 20 -1.91 10.41 -11.08
CA HIS A 20 -1.84 11.55 -10.16
C HIS A 20 -0.39 11.87 -9.76
N ALA A 21 0.50 10.88 -9.75
CA ALA A 21 1.91 11.04 -9.38
C ALA A 21 2.85 11.40 -10.55
N THR A 22 2.42 11.17 -11.80
CA THR A 22 3.23 11.44 -13.00
C THR A 22 3.02 12.84 -13.59
N LYS A 23 1.93 13.53 -13.24
CA LYS A 23 1.63 14.92 -13.67
C LYS A 23 2.21 16.00 -12.75
N THR A 24 2.94 15.63 -11.70
CA THR A 24 3.34 16.53 -10.60
C THR A 24 4.77 17.04 -10.73
N SER A 25 5.28 17.28 -11.94
CA SER A 25 6.56 17.99 -12.08
C SER A 25 6.50 19.43 -11.55
N ASP A 26 5.30 20.03 -11.45
CA ASP A 26 5.07 21.39 -10.90
C ASP A 26 3.93 21.45 -9.86
N HIS A 27 3.35 20.32 -9.47
CA HIS A 27 2.20 20.28 -8.56
C HIS A 27 2.55 19.52 -7.27
N VAL A 28 2.47 20.23 -6.15
CA VAL A 28 2.54 19.64 -4.80
C VAL A 28 1.46 18.56 -4.68
N LEU A 29 1.85 17.33 -4.39
CA LEU A 29 0.90 16.26 -4.08
C LEU A 29 0.58 16.31 -2.59
N CYS A 30 -0.69 16.52 -2.21
CA CYS A 30 -1.13 16.45 -0.82
C CYS A 30 -1.74 15.08 -0.54
N ILE A 31 -1.17 14.35 0.42
CA ILE A 31 -1.68 13.06 0.89
C ILE A 31 -2.40 13.27 2.21
N SER A 32 -3.72 13.08 2.23
CA SER A 32 -4.48 13.06 3.48
C SER A 32 -4.15 11.77 4.26
N THR A 33 -3.65 11.90 5.48
CA THR A 33 -3.33 10.75 6.33
C THR A 33 -4.50 10.45 7.28
N PRO A 34 -4.63 9.20 7.77
CA PRO A 34 -5.60 8.86 8.81
C PRO A 34 -5.42 9.67 10.11
N MET A 35 -4.23 10.25 10.32
CA MET A 35 -3.90 11.12 11.46
C MET A 35 -4.45 12.55 11.31
N GLN A 36 -5.40 12.76 10.39
CA GLN A 36 -6.19 13.98 10.20
C GLN A 36 -5.46 15.15 9.50
N ASP A 37 -4.13 15.09 9.38
CA ASP A 37 -3.34 16.06 8.62
C ASP A 37 -3.01 15.60 7.20
N SER A 38 -2.87 16.57 6.28
CA SER A 38 -2.39 16.34 4.92
C SER A 38 -0.90 16.60 4.82
N VAL A 39 -0.14 15.64 4.32
CA VAL A 39 1.30 15.78 4.08
C VAL A 39 1.53 16.26 2.65
N ARG A 40 2.31 17.33 2.50
CA ARG A 40 2.75 17.85 1.20
C ARG A 40 3.98 17.09 0.74
N ILE A 41 3.85 16.38 -0.38
CA ILE A 41 4.94 15.69 -1.05
C ILE A 41 5.59 16.64 -2.05
N THR A 42 6.88 16.90 -1.86
CA THR A 42 7.71 17.76 -2.71
C THR A 42 8.71 16.98 -3.55
N HIS A 43 8.88 15.69 -3.27
CA HIS A 43 9.85 14.85 -3.94
C HIS A 43 9.35 13.42 -4.10
N VAL A 44 9.80 12.76 -5.17
CA VAL A 44 9.54 11.34 -5.44
C VAL A 44 10.90 10.65 -5.55
N TYR A 45 11.15 9.66 -4.72
CA TYR A 45 12.34 8.81 -4.86
C TYR A 45 12.01 7.68 -5.82
N ARG A 46 12.82 7.53 -6.87
CA ARG A 46 12.59 6.54 -7.92
C ARG A 46 13.62 5.43 -7.89
N ASP A 47 13.21 4.26 -8.37
CA ASP A 47 14.07 3.09 -8.56
C ASP A 47 14.82 2.66 -7.29
N LEU A 48 14.22 2.87 -6.11
CA LEU A 48 14.76 2.40 -4.85
C LEU A 48 14.68 0.87 -4.80
N SER A 49 15.71 0.24 -4.25
CA SER A 49 15.75 -1.22 -4.10
C SER A 49 15.05 -1.63 -2.80
N LEU A 50 13.91 -2.29 -2.92
CA LEU A 50 13.22 -2.96 -1.82
C LEU A 50 13.60 -4.44 -1.82
N GLN A 51 14.14 -4.91 -0.72
CA GLN A 51 14.57 -6.30 -0.57
C GLN A 51 13.58 -7.11 0.27
N PHE A 52 13.17 -8.26 -0.26
CA PHE A 52 12.42 -9.30 0.43
C PHE A 52 13.24 -10.60 0.38
N ASP A 53 13.81 -11.00 1.51
CA ASP A 53 14.76 -12.12 1.59
C ASP A 53 15.89 -12.00 0.53
N ASP A 54 15.92 -12.91 -0.46
CA ASP A 54 16.90 -12.95 -1.54
C ASP A 54 16.49 -12.15 -2.79
N LYS A 55 15.32 -11.52 -2.77
CA LYS A 55 14.74 -10.82 -3.92
C LYS A 55 14.81 -9.31 -3.75
N ILE A 56 15.26 -8.63 -4.80
CA ILE A 56 15.29 -7.17 -4.87
C ILE A 56 14.27 -6.72 -5.94
N ARG A 57 13.42 -5.77 -5.58
CA ARG A 57 12.45 -5.16 -6.50
C ARG A 57 12.57 -3.64 -6.43
N ALA A 58 12.40 -2.98 -7.58
CA ALA A 58 12.37 -1.54 -7.64
C ALA A 58 11.04 -1.01 -7.08
N ILE A 59 11.11 0.05 -6.29
CA ILE A 59 9.95 0.81 -5.81
C ILE A 59 10.16 2.30 -6.09
N ASN A 60 9.05 3.00 -6.32
CA ASN A 60 9.00 4.45 -6.23
C ASN A 60 8.33 4.82 -4.90
N THR A 61 8.92 5.73 -4.13
CA THR A 61 8.38 6.12 -2.82
C THR A 61 8.14 7.61 -2.72
N LEU A 62 7.12 7.94 -1.94
CA LEU A 62 6.78 9.30 -1.55
C LEU A 62 7.14 9.41 -0.07
N PRO A 63 8.08 10.29 0.33
CA PRO A 63 8.46 10.41 1.73
C PRO A 63 7.27 10.94 2.53
N LEU A 64 6.86 10.16 3.52
CA LEU A 64 5.84 10.50 4.49
C LEU A 64 6.47 10.43 5.88
N ASP A 65 6.35 11.49 6.66
CA ASP A 65 6.80 11.50 8.05
C ASP A 65 5.81 10.67 8.89
N MET A 66 6.11 9.38 9.05
CA MET A 66 5.27 8.41 9.76
C MET A 66 6.11 7.71 10.83
N CYS A 67 5.59 7.66 12.05
CA CYS A 67 6.30 7.05 13.18
C CYS A 67 6.14 5.53 13.28
N GLU A 68 5.09 4.96 12.69
CA GLU A 68 4.70 3.55 12.92
C GLU A 68 5.11 2.60 11.81
N PHE A 69 5.44 3.09 10.62
CA PHE A 69 5.72 2.26 9.45
C PHE A 69 6.89 2.81 8.64
N ASP A 70 7.79 1.91 8.23
CA ASP A 70 8.92 2.28 7.37
C ASP A 70 8.48 2.56 5.93
N ILE A 71 7.59 1.74 5.38
CA ILE A 71 7.14 1.79 3.98
C ILE A 71 5.66 1.39 3.88
N ILE A 72 4.91 2.12 3.06
CA ILE A 72 3.56 1.73 2.62
C ILE A 72 3.62 1.41 1.13
N LEU A 73 3.21 0.20 0.75
CA LEU A 73 3.11 -0.22 -0.63
C LEU A 73 1.75 0.14 -1.22
N GLY A 74 1.78 0.92 -2.30
CA GLY A 74 0.58 1.34 -3.03
C GLY A 74 0.00 0.24 -3.90
N MET A 75 -1.24 0.46 -4.35
CA MET A 75 -1.95 -0.45 -5.26
C MET A 75 -1.26 -0.60 -6.61
N ASP A 76 -0.56 0.43 -7.08
CA ASP A 76 0.22 0.42 -8.31
C ASP A 76 1.34 -0.61 -8.26
N TRP A 77 2.16 -0.57 -7.21
CA TRP A 77 3.24 -1.53 -7.02
C TRP A 77 2.72 -2.94 -6.77
N LEU A 78 1.68 -3.07 -5.95
CA LEU A 78 1.03 -4.37 -5.71
C LEU A 78 0.45 -4.98 -6.99
N THR A 79 -0.13 -4.16 -7.88
CA THR A 79 -0.67 -4.63 -9.18
C THR A 79 0.45 -5.03 -10.14
N GLU A 80 1.53 -4.25 -10.21
CA GLU A 80 2.70 -4.55 -11.05
C GLU A 80 3.34 -5.90 -10.69
N HIS A 81 3.28 -6.30 -9.43
CA HIS A 81 3.80 -7.58 -8.94
C HIS A 81 2.72 -8.65 -8.72
N HIS A 82 1.53 -8.47 -9.30
CA HIS A 82 0.43 -9.44 -9.24
C HIS A 82 0.11 -9.89 -7.80
N ALA A 83 0.15 -8.97 -6.85
CA ALA A 83 -0.02 -9.29 -5.45
C ALA A 83 -1.46 -9.76 -5.14
N THR A 84 -1.56 -10.85 -4.39
CA THR A 84 -2.80 -11.34 -3.77
C THR A 84 -2.66 -11.26 -2.25
N ILE A 85 -3.58 -10.54 -1.59
CA ILE A 85 -3.58 -10.40 -0.13
C ILE A 85 -4.63 -11.34 0.45
N ASP A 86 -4.20 -12.37 1.17
CA ASP A 86 -5.07 -13.25 1.97
C ASP A 86 -5.02 -12.82 3.44
N CYS A 87 -5.97 -11.97 3.81
CA CYS A 87 -6.10 -11.46 5.18
C CYS A 87 -6.42 -12.57 6.20
N ARG A 88 -7.08 -13.66 5.79
CA ARG A 88 -7.46 -14.73 6.72
C ARG A 88 -6.23 -15.53 7.14
N SER A 89 -5.36 -15.80 6.19
CA SER A 89 -4.12 -16.58 6.41
C SER A 89 -2.93 -15.70 6.77
N TYR A 90 -3.11 -14.37 6.83
CA TYR A 90 -2.04 -13.39 7.04
C TYR A 90 -0.93 -13.50 5.98
N LEU A 91 -1.30 -13.66 4.71
CA LEU A 91 -0.33 -13.80 3.61
C LEU A 91 -0.45 -12.67 2.59
N VAL A 92 0.69 -12.28 2.03
CA VAL A 92 0.76 -11.56 0.75
C VAL A 92 1.53 -12.41 -0.23
N ILE A 93 0.88 -12.80 -1.32
CA ILE A 93 1.42 -13.67 -2.36
C ILE A 93 1.76 -12.80 -3.56
N PHE A 94 2.97 -12.87 -4.07
CA PHE A 94 3.42 -12.15 -5.26
C PHE A 94 3.63 -13.09 -6.44
N GLY A 95 3.21 -12.67 -7.62
CA GLY A 95 3.21 -13.49 -8.84
C GLY A 95 1.93 -14.30 -9.00
N ASP A 96 2.02 -15.43 -9.71
CA ASP A 96 0.87 -16.31 -9.96
C ASP A 96 0.45 -17.06 -8.69
N ILE A 97 -0.85 -17.12 -8.39
CA ILE A 97 -1.34 -17.78 -7.17
C ILE A 97 -1.10 -19.31 -7.17
N HIS A 98 -1.00 -19.93 -8.33
CA HIS A 98 -0.71 -21.36 -8.49
C HIS A 98 0.79 -21.65 -8.57
N ALA A 99 1.61 -20.63 -8.87
CA ALA A 99 3.07 -20.71 -8.92
C ALA A 99 3.68 -19.41 -8.35
N PRO A 100 3.59 -19.21 -7.02
CA PRO A 100 3.97 -17.94 -6.41
C PRO A 100 5.47 -17.71 -6.53
N GLU A 101 5.85 -16.48 -6.89
CA GLU A 101 7.25 -16.09 -6.86
C GLU A 101 7.71 -15.92 -5.41
N PHE A 102 6.90 -15.24 -4.59
CA PHE A 102 7.26 -14.94 -3.21
C PHE A 102 6.00 -14.88 -2.33
N ILE A 103 6.14 -15.31 -1.08
CA ILE A 103 5.05 -15.27 -0.09
C ILE A 103 5.59 -14.58 1.14
N TYR A 104 4.96 -13.46 1.50
CA TYR A 104 5.21 -12.77 2.75
C TYR A 104 4.21 -13.23 3.80
N HIS A 105 4.71 -13.57 4.98
CA HIS A 105 3.91 -13.91 6.15
C HIS A 105 3.75 -12.68 7.05
N GLY A 106 2.51 -12.18 7.14
CA GLY A 106 2.14 -11.15 8.08
C GLY A 106 2.26 -11.65 9.52
N SER A 107 2.59 -10.73 10.42
CA SER A 107 2.59 -11.00 11.86
C SER A 107 1.28 -10.53 12.48
N LEU A 108 0.77 -11.32 13.42
CA LEU A 108 -0.21 -10.84 14.39
C LEU A 108 0.55 -10.08 15.47
N SER A 109 0.90 -8.82 15.26
CA SER A 109 1.34 -7.96 16.36
C SER A 109 0.12 -7.54 17.20
N GLY A 110 -0.49 -8.52 17.86
CA GLY A 110 -1.54 -8.35 18.84
C GLY A 110 -1.10 -8.93 20.18
N LYS A 111 0.01 -8.40 20.73
CA LYS A 111 0.39 -8.30 22.16
C LYS A 111 1.91 -8.14 22.32
N SER A 112 2.36 -6.90 22.48
CA SER A 112 3.44 -6.60 23.42
C SER A 112 3.40 -5.12 23.76
N MET A 113 2.72 -4.81 24.86
CA MET A 113 3.15 -3.81 25.83
C MET A 113 2.55 -4.18 27.18
#